data_AF-A0A819Y483-F1
#
_entry.id   AF-A0A819Y483-F1
#
_cell.length_a   1.000
_cell.length_b   1.000
_cell.length_c   1.000
_cell.angle_alpha   90.00
_cell.angle_beta   90.00
_cell.angle_gamma   90.00
#
_symmetry.space_group_name_H-M   'P 1'
#
loop_
_entity.id
_entity.type
_entity.pdbx_description
1 polymer ?
#
loop_
_entity_poly.entity_id
_entity_poly.type
_entity_poly.pdbx_seq_one_letter_code
_entity_poly.pdbx_strand_id
1 'polypeptide(L)'
;MFSIDEESAAKHDRIFEVQAFRALMSKQFFIELSALPVQDDANSFDISVLPSGQDFLNEAYGTAYDEDDPPKKGKAIEDARTMWRKSGFEAFLNGVIEKLIEKAAPHLLEEALVRCRRNVHALHENLLIREQLLDADEQKLRSQMNELQDDCRKLTNIMHEQMQELQREQEKMKKLFTEHFQNVEQESQQQMQLIFDQVQSEVREEHDQQQEEREHMTHTVQVLAKNLATLLYQNARTAIIGAVLHLGLVFKNVSATWPTLERITFDNEGDARRFISKIEAHVRAIPEAALVSLRKHVDEQCGCFCL
;
A
#
# COMPACT_ATOMS: atom_id res chain seq x y z
N MET A 1 18.53 -65.33 -84.92
CA MET A 1 19.89 -65.41 -84.34
C MET A 1 19.83 -64.80 -82.94
N PHE A 2 19.02 -65.38 -82.05
CA PHE A 2 18.76 -64.87 -80.69
C PHE A 2 18.73 -66.00 -79.62
N SER A 3 19.15 -67.22 -79.97
CA SER A 3 19.03 -68.39 -79.07
C SER A 3 20.28 -68.68 -78.24
N ILE A 4 21.34 -67.86 -78.33
CA ILE A 4 22.61 -68.12 -77.62
C ILE A 4 22.61 -67.45 -76.23
N ASP A 5 21.88 -66.36 -76.04
CA ASP A 5 21.91 -65.59 -74.80
C ASP A 5 21.05 -66.20 -73.67
N GLU A 6 19.93 -66.86 -74.01
CA GLU A 6 19.07 -67.53 -73.01
C GLU A 6 19.73 -68.78 -72.40
N GLU A 7 20.45 -69.56 -73.21
CA GLU A 7 21.12 -70.78 -72.74
C GLU A 7 22.32 -70.47 -71.83
N SER A 8 23.00 -69.34 -72.08
CA SER A 8 24.07 -68.84 -71.22
C SER A 8 23.56 -68.34 -69.87
N ALA A 9 22.43 -67.63 -69.85
CA ALA A 9 21.79 -67.14 -68.62
C ALA A 9 21.31 -68.30 -67.74
N ALA A 10 20.58 -69.27 -68.31
CA ALA A 10 20.10 -70.45 -67.59
C ALA A 10 21.25 -71.30 -66.99
N LYS A 11 22.40 -71.34 -67.66
CA LYS A 11 23.60 -72.01 -67.15
C LYS A 11 24.24 -71.25 -65.98
N HIS A 12 24.23 -69.93 -66.00
CA HIS A 12 24.74 -69.10 -64.90
C HIS A 12 23.83 -69.19 -63.66
N ASP A 13 22.52 -69.19 -63.84
CA ASP A 13 21.54 -69.35 -62.76
C ASP A 13 21.72 -70.70 -62.06
N ARG A 14 21.90 -71.77 -62.85
CA ARG A 14 22.13 -73.12 -62.31
C ARG A 14 23.47 -73.24 -61.55
N ILE A 15 24.51 -72.54 -61.98
CA ILE A 15 25.81 -72.50 -61.27
C ILE A 15 25.65 -71.78 -59.93
N PHE A 16 24.92 -70.67 -59.91
CA PHE A 16 24.63 -69.93 -58.68
C PHE A 16 23.79 -70.75 -57.71
N GLU A 17 22.76 -71.45 -58.19
CA GLU A 17 21.92 -72.32 -57.34
C GLU A 17 22.75 -73.43 -56.67
N VAL A 18 23.63 -74.10 -57.41
CA VAL A 18 24.50 -75.14 -56.86
C VAL A 18 25.50 -74.56 -55.85
N GLN A 19 26.05 -73.38 -56.13
CA GLN A 19 26.93 -72.67 -55.21
C GLN A 19 26.20 -72.23 -53.93
N ALA A 20 25.01 -71.66 -54.07
CA ALA A 20 24.17 -71.23 -52.95
C ALA A 20 23.72 -72.43 -52.10
N PHE A 21 23.37 -73.54 -52.74
CA PHE A 21 23.03 -74.79 -52.05
C PHE A 21 24.22 -75.31 -51.24
N ARG A 22 25.42 -75.40 -51.83
CA ARG A 22 26.65 -75.79 -51.12
C ARG A 22 26.99 -74.87 -49.94
N ALA A 23 26.79 -73.57 -50.12
CA ALA A 23 26.98 -72.58 -49.07
C ALA A 23 25.97 -72.78 -47.93
N LEU A 24 24.70 -73.02 -48.28
CA LEU A 24 23.62 -73.30 -47.32
C LEU A 24 23.91 -74.56 -46.52
N MET A 25 24.27 -75.66 -47.19
CA MET A 25 24.61 -76.94 -46.54
C MET A 25 25.80 -76.80 -45.58
N SER A 26 26.86 -76.12 -46.03
CA SER A 26 28.02 -75.84 -45.17
C SER A 26 27.63 -74.99 -43.96
N LYS A 27 26.78 -73.97 -44.16
CA LYS A 27 26.34 -73.07 -43.09
C LYS A 27 25.43 -73.76 -42.09
N GLN A 28 24.49 -74.57 -42.55
CA GLN A 28 23.57 -75.32 -41.70
C GLN A 28 24.33 -76.34 -40.85
N PHE A 29 25.28 -77.05 -41.47
CA PHE A 29 26.21 -77.93 -40.75
C PHE A 29 26.95 -77.17 -39.64
N PHE A 30 27.50 -75.98 -39.92
CA PHE A 30 28.17 -75.18 -38.87
C PHE A 30 27.24 -74.72 -37.75
N ILE A 31 26.01 -74.33 -38.06
CA ILE A 31 25.02 -73.92 -37.07
C ILE A 31 24.71 -75.09 -36.14
N GLU A 32 24.36 -76.24 -36.70
CA GLU A 32 23.99 -77.45 -35.94
C GLU A 32 25.18 -77.97 -35.12
N LEU A 33 26.39 -77.95 -35.69
CA LEU A 33 27.62 -78.31 -35.00
C LEU A 33 27.93 -77.38 -33.81
N SER A 34 27.66 -76.07 -33.96
CA SER A 34 27.86 -75.09 -32.89
C SER A 34 26.79 -75.14 -31.79
N ALA A 35 25.63 -75.72 -32.08
CA ALA A 35 24.53 -75.90 -31.13
C ALA A 35 24.72 -77.12 -30.21
N LEU A 36 25.66 -78.02 -30.53
CA LEU A 36 25.97 -79.18 -29.71
C LEU A 36 26.81 -78.79 -28.48
N PRO A 37 26.59 -79.43 -27.32
CA PRO A 37 27.42 -79.23 -26.14
C PRO A 37 28.87 -79.63 -26.44
N VAL A 38 29.82 -78.88 -25.88
CA VAL A 38 31.27 -79.16 -26.01
C VAL A 38 31.57 -80.49 -25.31
N GLN A 39 31.55 -81.58 -26.06
CA GLN A 39 32.08 -82.87 -25.64
C GLN A 39 33.53 -82.99 -26.13
N ASP A 40 34.45 -83.31 -25.20
CA ASP A 40 35.90 -83.34 -25.40
C ASP A 40 36.40 -84.53 -26.25
N ASP A 41 35.52 -85.48 -26.60
CA ASP A 41 35.87 -86.62 -27.44
C ASP A 41 35.83 -86.23 -28.93
N ALA A 42 36.88 -85.54 -29.38
CA ALA A 42 37.05 -85.02 -30.74
C ALA A 42 36.98 -86.07 -31.88
N ASN A 43 36.93 -87.36 -31.55
CA ASN A 43 37.13 -88.46 -32.51
C ASN A 43 35.93 -89.40 -32.71
N SER A 44 34.83 -89.30 -31.97
CA SER A 44 33.68 -90.23 -32.12
C SER A 44 32.34 -89.55 -32.41
N PHE A 45 32.35 -88.29 -32.86
CA PHE A 45 31.12 -87.63 -33.27
C PHE A 45 30.70 -88.13 -34.65
N ASP A 46 29.60 -88.86 -34.72
CA ASP A 46 28.96 -89.26 -35.97
C ASP A 46 28.18 -88.08 -36.55
N ILE A 47 28.59 -87.65 -37.74
CA ILE A 47 28.01 -86.52 -38.46
C ILE A 47 26.58 -86.84 -38.91
N SER A 48 26.27 -88.12 -39.13
CA SER A 48 24.97 -88.60 -39.59
C SER A 48 23.85 -88.37 -38.57
N VAL A 49 24.22 -88.12 -37.30
CA VAL A 49 23.28 -87.76 -36.21
C VAL A 49 22.73 -86.34 -36.38
N LEU A 50 23.44 -85.48 -37.12
CA LEU A 50 22.94 -84.14 -37.42
C LEU A 50 21.80 -84.21 -38.45
N PRO A 51 20.71 -83.45 -38.26
CA PRO A 51 19.64 -83.36 -39.25
C PRO A 51 20.13 -82.98 -40.65
N SER A 52 21.11 -82.09 -40.75
CA SER A 52 21.76 -81.71 -42.02
C SER A 52 22.97 -82.55 -42.39
N GLY A 53 23.34 -83.52 -41.55
CA GLY A 53 24.57 -84.30 -41.66
C GLY A 53 24.62 -85.15 -42.91
N GLN A 54 23.56 -85.92 -43.17
CA GLN A 54 23.50 -86.79 -44.35
C GLN A 54 23.52 -85.98 -45.66
N ASP A 55 22.77 -84.88 -45.71
CA ASP A 55 22.72 -84.01 -46.87
C ASP A 55 24.07 -83.31 -47.11
N PHE A 56 24.78 -82.92 -46.04
CA PHE A 56 26.14 -82.40 -46.13
C PHE A 56 27.13 -83.45 -46.65
N LEU A 57 27.08 -84.67 -46.12
CA LEU A 57 27.97 -85.77 -46.53
C LEU A 57 27.76 -86.15 -48.00
N ASN A 58 26.50 -86.22 -48.44
CA ASN A 58 26.12 -86.48 -49.82
C ASN A 58 26.66 -85.39 -50.77
N GLU A 59 26.58 -84.11 -50.38
CA GLU A 59 27.08 -83.02 -51.23
C GLU A 59 28.62 -82.87 -51.17
N ALA A 60 29.25 -83.17 -50.03
CA ALA A 60 30.69 -83.03 -49.82
C ALA A 60 31.50 -84.17 -50.45
N TYR A 61 31.03 -85.41 -50.31
CA TYR A 61 31.75 -86.61 -50.70
C TYR A 61 31.07 -87.37 -51.85
N GLY A 62 29.78 -87.15 -52.09
CA GLY A 62 29.05 -87.76 -53.20
C GLY A 62 29.17 -89.28 -53.20
N THR A 63 29.55 -89.85 -54.35
CA THR A 63 29.77 -91.30 -54.49
C THR A 63 31.02 -91.81 -53.79
N ALA A 64 31.87 -90.93 -53.25
CA ALA A 64 33.06 -91.29 -52.47
C ALA A 64 32.77 -91.33 -50.96
N TYR A 65 31.53 -91.11 -50.55
CA TYR A 65 31.10 -91.34 -49.18
C TYR A 65 31.00 -92.84 -48.91
N ASP A 66 31.69 -93.31 -47.87
CA ASP A 66 31.60 -94.67 -47.36
C ASP A 66 30.90 -94.63 -46.00
N GLU A 67 29.74 -95.28 -45.90
CA GLU A 67 28.97 -95.37 -44.65
C GLU A 67 29.72 -96.18 -43.57
N ASP A 68 30.63 -97.08 -43.98
CA ASP A 68 31.40 -97.92 -43.08
C ASP A 68 32.64 -97.21 -42.51
N ASP A 69 33.07 -96.07 -43.08
CA ASP A 69 34.19 -95.23 -42.58
C ASP A 69 33.87 -93.72 -42.72
N PRO A 70 32.96 -93.18 -41.87
CA PRO A 70 32.56 -91.77 -41.95
C PRO A 70 33.71 -90.82 -41.60
N PRO A 71 33.77 -89.62 -42.21
CA PRO A 71 34.83 -88.66 -41.96
C PRO A 71 34.82 -88.18 -40.51
N LYS A 72 36.01 -88.15 -39.88
CA LYS A 72 36.16 -87.58 -38.53
C LYS A 72 35.70 -86.12 -38.49
N LYS A 73 35.12 -85.70 -37.35
CA LYS A 73 34.64 -84.33 -37.08
C LYS A 73 35.59 -83.23 -37.56
N GLY A 74 36.88 -83.32 -37.23
CA GLY A 74 37.89 -82.32 -37.63
C GLY A 74 38.03 -82.19 -39.15
N LYS A 75 38.03 -83.31 -39.88
CA LYS A 75 38.10 -83.34 -41.34
C LYS A 75 36.82 -82.81 -41.97
N ALA A 76 35.65 -83.19 -41.45
CA ALA A 76 34.36 -82.68 -41.93
C ALA A 76 34.21 -81.16 -41.74
N ILE A 77 34.73 -80.60 -40.65
CA ILE A 77 34.78 -79.13 -40.44
C ILE A 77 35.66 -78.47 -41.51
N GLU A 78 36.81 -79.04 -41.81
CA GLU A 78 37.72 -78.50 -42.83
C GLU A 78 37.12 -78.60 -44.23
N ASP A 79 36.46 -79.71 -44.55
CA ASP A 79 35.77 -79.93 -45.81
C ASP A 79 34.55 -79.01 -45.95
N ALA A 80 33.78 -78.77 -44.89
CA ALA A 80 32.72 -77.76 -44.85
C ALA A 80 33.25 -76.33 -45.07
N ARG A 81 34.40 -75.99 -44.48
CA ARG A 81 35.05 -74.67 -44.72
C ARG A 81 35.52 -74.55 -46.15
N THR A 82 36.03 -75.64 -46.71
CA THR A 82 36.49 -75.69 -48.09
C THR A 82 35.31 -75.58 -49.06
N MET A 83 34.19 -76.25 -48.79
CA MET A 83 32.96 -76.15 -49.55
C MET A 83 32.37 -74.73 -49.48
N TRP A 84 32.33 -74.12 -48.29
CA TRP A 84 31.93 -72.72 -48.11
C TRP A 84 32.80 -71.77 -48.94
N ARG A 85 34.14 -71.91 -48.90
CA ARG A 85 35.03 -71.07 -49.72
C ARG A 85 34.86 -71.31 -51.21
N LYS A 86 34.77 -72.57 -51.64
CA LYS A 86 34.59 -72.96 -53.05
C LYS A 86 33.24 -72.55 -53.62
N SER A 87 32.22 -72.37 -52.78
CA SER A 87 30.92 -71.85 -53.21
C SER A 87 31.01 -70.43 -53.77
N GLY A 88 32.05 -69.65 -53.40
CA GLY A 88 32.15 -68.24 -53.78
C GLY A 88 31.12 -67.34 -53.09
N PHE A 89 30.26 -67.91 -52.24
CA PHE A 89 29.15 -67.20 -51.59
C PHE A 89 29.65 -66.13 -50.60
N GLU A 90 30.80 -66.35 -49.97
CA GLU A 90 31.44 -65.35 -49.10
C GLU A 90 31.87 -64.10 -49.89
N ALA A 91 32.51 -64.27 -51.04
CA ALA A 91 32.89 -63.16 -51.91
C ALA A 91 31.65 -62.45 -52.48
N PHE A 92 30.62 -63.22 -52.83
CA PHE A 92 29.33 -62.67 -53.25
C PHE A 92 28.68 -61.82 -52.15
N LEU A 93 28.55 -62.34 -50.92
CA LEU A 93 27.98 -61.61 -49.79
C LEU A 93 28.76 -60.35 -49.47
N ASN A 94 30.10 -60.42 -49.44
CA ASN A 94 30.94 -59.25 -49.22
C ASN A 94 30.73 -58.19 -50.31
N GLY A 95 30.62 -58.61 -51.58
CA GLY A 95 30.33 -57.69 -52.68
C GLY A 95 28.91 -57.10 -52.62
N VAL A 96 27.92 -57.86 -52.16
CA VAL A 96 26.56 -57.34 -51.92
C VAL A 96 26.55 -56.35 -50.76
N ILE A 97 27.23 -56.66 -49.67
CA ILE A 97 27.38 -55.77 -48.50
C ILE A 97 28.08 -54.49 -48.92
N GLU A 98 29.19 -54.58 -49.66
CA GLU A 98 29.94 -53.42 -50.15
C GLU A 98 29.06 -52.54 -51.04
N LYS A 99 28.36 -53.12 -52.03
CA LYS A 99 27.42 -52.38 -52.89
C LYS A 99 26.23 -51.80 -52.11
N LEU A 100 25.75 -52.50 -51.08
CA LEU A 100 24.68 -52.01 -50.23
C LEU A 100 25.16 -50.85 -49.37
N ILE A 101 26.36 -50.92 -48.79
CA ILE A 101 26.97 -49.83 -48.04
C ILE A 101 27.22 -48.64 -48.97
N GLU A 102 27.81 -48.87 -50.14
CA GLU A 102 28.10 -47.85 -51.15
C GLU A 102 26.84 -47.08 -51.57
N LYS A 103 25.69 -47.76 -51.68
CA LYS A 103 24.41 -47.14 -52.08
C LYS A 103 23.58 -46.62 -50.91
N ALA A 104 23.41 -47.40 -49.86
CA ALA A 104 22.50 -47.08 -48.76
C ALA A 104 23.11 -46.04 -47.80
N ALA A 105 24.41 -46.09 -47.53
CA ALA A 105 25.05 -45.13 -46.63
C ALA A 105 24.90 -43.67 -47.08
N PRO A 106 25.18 -43.30 -48.35
CA PRO A 106 25.00 -41.90 -48.78
C PRO A 106 23.54 -41.48 -48.72
N HIS A 107 22.59 -42.34 -49.08
CA HIS A 107 21.15 -42.01 -48.99
C HIS A 107 20.70 -41.78 -47.54
N LEU A 108 21.12 -42.62 -46.60
CA LEU A 108 20.80 -42.44 -45.19
C LEU A 108 21.44 -41.16 -44.63
N LEU A 109 22.67 -40.85 -45.03
CA LEU A 109 23.33 -39.60 -44.66
C LEU A 109 22.62 -38.38 -45.25
N GLU A 110 22.22 -38.43 -46.51
CA GLU A 110 21.48 -37.36 -47.17
C GLU A 110 20.13 -37.12 -46.49
N GLU A 111 19.37 -38.17 -46.20
CA GLU A 111 18.09 -38.07 -45.49
C GLU A 111 18.28 -37.47 -44.10
N ALA A 112 19.29 -37.94 -43.35
CA ALA A 112 19.62 -37.41 -42.04
C ALA A 112 20.01 -35.92 -42.12
N LEU A 113 20.82 -35.51 -43.10
CA LEU A 113 21.21 -34.12 -43.31
C LEU A 113 20.02 -33.24 -43.70
N VAL A 114 19.12 -33.73 -44.56
CA VAL A 114 17.89 -33.03 -44.92
C VAL A 114 17.01 -32.83 -43.68
N ARG A 115 16.88 -33.85 -42.84
CA ARG A 115 16.14 -33.75 -41.57
C ARG A 115 16.77 -32.77 -40.60
N CYS A 116 18.09 -32.82 -40.43
CA CYS A 116 18.83 -31.85 -39.61
C CYS A 116 18.63 -30.42 -40.12
N ARG A 117 18.74 -30.18 -41.43
CA ARG A 117 18.52 -28.87 -42.04
C ARG A 117 17.09 -28.36 -41.78
N ARG A 118 16.07 -29.20 -41.95
CA ARG A 118 14.67 -28.84 -41.64
C ARG A 118 14.50 -28.45 -40.18
N ASN A 119 15.08 -29.23 -39.26
CA ASN A 119 15.00 -28.94 -37.82
C ASN A 119 15.71 -27.63 -37.46
N VAL A 120 16.88 -27.36 -38.06
CA VAL A 120 17.60 -26.10 -37.86
C VAL A 120 16.80 -24.90 -38.38
N HIS A 121 16.16 -25.01 -39.55
CA HIS A 121 15.27 -23.96 -40.05
C HIS A 121 14.07 -23.72 -39.13
N ALA A 122 13.38 -24.78 -38.71
CA ALA A 122 12.25 -24.66 -37.79
C ALA A 122 12.66 -24.03 -36.44
N LEU A 123 13.85 -24.38 -35.93
CA LEU A 123 14.41 -23.77 -34.73
C LEU A 123 14.71 -22.28 -34.94
N HIS A 124 15.32 -21.93 -36.08
CA HIS A 124 15.63 -20.55 -36.42
C HIS A 124 14.35 -19.69 -36.52
N GLU A 125 13.31 -20.17 -37.20
CA GLU A 125 12.01 -19.50 -37.28
C GLU A 125 11.38 -19.30 -35.90
N ASN A 126 11.43 -20.31 -35.04
CA ASN A 126 10.94 -20.19 -33.66
C ASN A 126 11.72 -19.16 -32.85
N LEU A 127 13.05 -19.09 -33.01
CA LEU A 127 13.87 -18.10 -32.34
C LEU A 127 13.55 -16.68 -32.82
N LEU A 128 13.38 -16.49 -34.13
CA LEU A 128 13.01 -15.21 -34.72
C LEU A 128 11.65 -14.72 -34.20
N ILE A 129 10.65 -15.60 -34.11
CA ILE A 129 9.33 -15.25 -33.55
C ILE A 129 9.46 -14.84 -32.07
N ARG A 130 10.28 -15.55 -31.29
CA ARG A 130 10.51 -15.21 -29.88
C ARG A 130 11.23 -13.89 -29.69
N GLU A 131 12.20 -13.59 -30.53
CA GLU A 131 12.90 -12.30 -30.55
C GLU A 131 11.90 -11.16 -30.80
N GLN A 132 11.06 -11.28 -31.83
CA GLN A 132 10.04 -10.28 -32.14
C GLN A 132 9.01 -10.09 -31.00
N LEU A 133 8.61 -11.18 -30.32
CA LEU A 133 7.71 -11.09 -29.17
C LEU A 133 8.37 -10.40 -27.97
N LEU A 134 9.65 -10.72 -27.70
CA LEU A 134 10.40 -10.07 -26.63
C LEU A 134 10.60 -8.58 -26.91
N ASP A 135 10.89 -8.19 -28.15
CA ASP A 135 11.00 -6.78 -28.55
C ASP A 135 9.66 -6.04 -28.35
N ALA A 136 8.54 -6.67 -28.73
CA ALA A 136 7.21 -6.09 -28.55
C ALA A 136 6.86 -5.91 -27.05
N ASP A 137 7.18 -6.91 -26.23
CA ASP A 137 6.99 -6.86 -24.78
C ASP A 137 7.90 -5.81 -24.13
N GLU A 138 9.16 -5.68 -24.57
CA GLU A 138 10.06 -4.63 -24.11
C GLU A 138 9.50 -3.24 -24.43
N GLN A 139 9.05 -3.02 -25.66
CA GLN A 139 8.45 -1.74 -26.06
C GLN A 139 7.21 -1.42 -25.22
N LYS A 140 6.36 -2.42 -24.96
CA LYS A 140 5.18 -2.27 -24.10
C LYS A 140 5.56 -1.88 -22.67
N LEU A 141 6.54 -2.57 -22.08
CA LEU A 141 7.03 -2.26 -20.74
C LEU A 141 7.63 -0.86 -20.66
N ARG A 142 8.38 -0.44 -21.69
CA ARG A 142 8.90 0.94 -21.79
C ARG A 142 7.78 1.97 -21.85
N SER A 143 6.71 1.72 -22.62
CA SER A 143 5.53 2.60 -22.66
C SER A 143 4.88 2.72 -21.29
N GLN A 144 4.61 1.58 -20.64
CA GLN A 144 3.99 1.55 -19.31
C GLN A 144 4.86 2.24 -18.24
N MET A 145 6.18 2.09 -18.33
CA MET A 145 7.10 2.77 -17.42
C MET A 145 7.09 4.29 -17.63
N ASN A 146 7.04 4.76 -18.88
CA ASN A 146 6.93 6.18 -19.18
C ASN A 146 5.59 6.76 -18.70
N GLU A 147 4.48 6.04 -18.94
CA GLU A 147 3.15 6.41 -18.43
C GLU A 147 3.15 6.54 -16.91
N LEU A 148 3.71 5.55 -16.20
CA LEU A 148 3.81 5.58 -14.75
C LEU A 148 4.70 6.73 -14.25
N GLN A 149 5.82 6.99 -14.94
CA GLN A 149 6.69 8.11 -14.61
C GLN A 149 5.97 9.46 -14.77
N ASP A 150 5.17 9.61 -15.83
CA ASP A 150 4.37 10.80 -16.06
C ASP A 150 3.26 10.95 -15.01
N ASP A 151 2.63 9.85 -14.60
CA ASP A 151 1.65 9.87 -13.52
C ASP A 151 2.28 10.24 -12.16
N CYS A 152 3.48 9.74 -11.86
CA CYS A 152 4.23 10.18 -10.68
C CYS A 152 4.54 11.69 -10.71
N ARG A 153 4.90 12.23 -11.89
CA ARG A 153 5.13 13.67 -12.07
C ARG A 153 3.84 14.46 -11.85
N LYS A 154 2.72 14.02 -12.43
CA LYS A 154 1.39 14.65 -12.23
C LYS A 154 1.01 14.66 -10.75
N LEU A 155 1.16 13.53 -10.05
CA LEU A 155 0.88 13.44 -8.61
C LEU A 155 1.75 14.39 -7.79
N THR A 156 3.03 14.49 -8.12
CA THR A 156 3.95 15.43 -7.46
C THR A 156 3.53 16.88 -7.67
N ASN A 157 3.12 17.24 -8.88
CA ASN A 157 2.63 18.58 -9.20
C ASN A 157 1.33 18.89 -8.46
N ILE A 158 0.36 17.97 -8.47
CA ILE A 158 -0.91 18.14 -7.75
C ILE A 158 -0.65 18.32 -6.25
N MET A 159 0.23 17.50 -5.66
CA MET A 159 0.58 17.62 -4.25
C MET A 159 1.20 18.98 -3.94
N HIS A 160 2.06 19.48 -4.83
CA HIS A 160 2.65 20.80 -4.68
C HIS A 160 1.60 21.92 -4.76
N GLU A 161 0.70 21.87 -5.75
CA GLU A 161 -0.40 22.83 -5.93
C GLU A 161 -1.34 22.85 -4.72
N GLN A 162 -1.76 21.67 -4.24
CA GLN A 162 -2.62 21.55 -3.06
C GLN A 162 -1.93 22.07 -1.80
N MET A 163 -0.63 21.82 -1.64
CA MET A 163 0.11 22.34 -0.49
C MET A 163 0.21 23.86 -0.51
N GLN A 164 0.42 24.47 -1.69
CA GLN A 164 0.37 25.92 -1.83
C GLN A 164 -1.03 26.49 -1.56
N GLU A 165 -2.08 25.84 -2.05
CA GLU A 165 -3.46 26.28 -1.83
C GLU A 165 -3.84 26.21 -0.35
N LEU A 166 -3.46 25.13 0.33
CA LEU A 166 -3.64 24.99 1.78
C LEU A 166 -2.92 26.09 2.56
N GLN A 167 -1.69 26.42 2.17
CA GLN A 167 -0.93 27.52 2.78
C GLN A 167 -1.64 28.87 2.58
N ARG A 168 -2.13 29.15 1.35
CA ARG A 168 -2.88 30.39 1.06
C ARG A 168 -4.15 30.49 1.89
N GLU A 169 -4.94 29.42 1.99
CA GLU A 169 -6.16 29.42 2.80
C GLU A 169 -5.85 29.54 4.30
N GLN A 170 -4.76 28.92 4.78
CA GLN A 170 -4.32 29.09 6.16
C GLN A 170 -3.93 30.55 6.46
N GLU A 171 -3.21 31.22 5.57
CA GLU A 171 -2.86 32.64 5.71
C GLU A 171 -4.09 33.55 5.68
N LYS A 172 -5.02 33.28 4.77
CA LYS A 172 -6.29 34.01 4.68
C LYS A 172 -7.12 33.85 5.95
N MET A 173 -7.22 32.63 6.47
CA MET A 173 -7.92 32.34 7.71
C MET A 173 -7.27 33.05 8.91
N LYS A 174 -5.94 33.06 9.00
CA LYS A 174 -5.21 33.84 10.02
C LYS A 174 -5.55 35.32 9.96
N LYS A 175 -5.53 35.92 8.76
CA LYS A 175 -5.90 37.35 8.58
C LYS A 175 -7.32 37.63 9.03
N LEU A 176 -8.28 36.81 8.59
CA LEU A 176 -9.70 36.96 8.98
C LEU A 176 -9.89 36.86 10.49
N PHE A 177 -9.20 35.93 11.15
CA PHE A 177 -9.24 35.84 12.61
C PHE A 177 -8.65 37.10 13.26
N THR A 178 -7.48 37.55 12.81
CA THR A 178 -6.85 38.76 13.35
C THR A 178 -7.76 39.99 13.19
N GLU A 179 -8.34 40.19 12.01
CA GLU A 179 -9.29 41.28 11.75
C GLU A 179 -10.53 41.17 12.65
N HIS A 180 -11.08 39.97 12.81
CA HIS A 180 -12.24 39.76 13.66
C HIS A 180 -11.93 40.04 15.14
N PHE A 181 -10.79 39.58 15.65
CA PHE A 181 -10.36 39.86 17.02
C PHE A 181 -10.10 41.35 17.25
N GLN A 182 -9.49 42.04 16.28
CA GLN A 182 -9.28 43.50 16.37
C GLN A 182 -10.60 44.26 16.39
N ASN A 183 -11.58 43.85 15.57
CA ASN A 183 -12.90 44.46 15.58
C ASN A 183 -13.61 44.22 16.92
N VAL A 184 -13.59 43.01 17.46
CA VAL A 184 -14.17 42.69 18.77
C VAL A 184 -13.48 43.47 19.89
N GLU A 185 -12.15 43.60 19.84
CA GLU A 185 -11.40 44.41 20.81
C GLU A 185 -11.81 45.88 20.73
N GLN A 186 -11.91 46.45 19.52
CA GLN A 186 -12.33 47.83 19.31
C GLN A 186 -13.78 48.06 19.76
N GLU A 187 -14.72 47.17 19.43
CA GLU A 187 -16.10 47.23 19.90
C GLU A 187 -16.18 47.14 21.42
N SER A 188 -15.39 46.25 22.04
CA SER A 188 -15.33 46.12 23.49
C SER A 188 -14.76 47.37 24.18
N GLN A 189 -13.70 47.97 23.62
CA GLN A 189 -13.14 49.23 24.10
C GLN A 189 -14.15 50.38 23.99
N GLN A 190 -14.89 50.46 22.88
CA GLN A 190 -15.95 51.45 22.71
C GLN A 190 -17.08 51.25 23.71
N GLN A 191 -17.53 50.01 23.93
CA GLN A 191 -18.56 49.73 24.94
C GLN A 191 -18.08 50.04 26.36
N MET A 192 -16.81 49.72 26.70
CA MET A 192 -16.24 50.11 27.98
C MET A 192 -16.17 51.63 28.16
N GLN A 193 -15.79 52.37 27.13
CA GLN A 193 -15.78 53.84 27.17
C GLN A 193 -17.19 54.40 27.35
N LEU A 194 -18.19 53.88 26.62
CA LEU A 194 -19.58 54.28 26.78
C LEU A 194 -20.09 54.04 28.21
N ILE A 195 -19.80 52.86 28.77
CA ILE A 195 -20.17 52.55 30.17
C ILE A 195 -19.46 53.50 31.13
N PHE A 196 -18.16 53.76 30.92
CA PHE A 196 -17.38 54.65 31.79
C PHE A 196 -17.90 56.09 31.74
N ASP A 197 -18.16 56.62 30.55
CA ASP A 197 -18.72 57.95 30.35
C ASP A 197 -20.11 58.06 30.97
N GLN A 198 -20.95 57.04 30.81
CA GLN A 198 -22.28 56.97 31.43
C GLN A 198 -22.18 57.01 32.96
N VAL A 199 -21.35 56.16 33.56
CA VAL A 199 -21.11 56.15 35.01
C VAL A 199 -20.55 57.50 35.47
N GLN A 200 -19.65 58.12 34.70
CA GLN A 200 -19.09 59.43 35.06
C GLN A 200 -20.14 60.56 34.97
N SER A 201 -21.07 60.50 34.02
CA SER A 201 -22.21 61.43 33.96
C SER A 201 -23.18 61.21 35.12
N GLU A 202 -23.52 59.97 35.45
CA GLU A 202 -24.40 59.65 36.60
C GLU A 202 -23.78 60.14 37.92
N VAL A 203 -22.48 59.92 38.13
CA VAL A 203 -21.76 60.44 39.31
C VAL A 203 -21.73 61.98 39.34
N ARG A 204 -21.61 62.64 38.18
CA ARG A 204 -21.66 64.10 38.10
C ARG A 204 -23.05 64.64 38.39
N GLU A 205 -24.10 64.01 37.86
CA GLU A 205 -25.48 64.37 38.14
C GLU A 205 -25.81 64.17 39.63
N GLU A 206 -25.37 63.08 40.25
CA GLU A 206 -25.50 62.87 41.69
C GLU A 206 -24.74 63.94 42.50
N HIS A 207 -23.54 64.34 42.06
CA HIS A 207 -22.76 65.39 42.71
C HIS A 207 -23.41 66.77 42.56
N ASP A 208 -23.92 67.10 41.36
CA ASP A 208 -24.58 68.37 41.08
C ASP A 208 -25.93 68.47 41.80
N GLN A 209 -26.70 67.36 41.89
CA GLN A 209 -27.90 67.30 42.72
C GLN A 209 -27.58 67.46 44.21
N GLN A 210 -26.52 66.83 44.72
CA GLN A 210 -26.07 67.05 46.11
C GLN A 210 -25.59 68.49 46.34
N GLN A 211 -25.02 69.13 45.32
CA GLN A 211 -24.56 70.51 45.41
C GLN A 211 -25.73 71.50 45.34
N GLU A 212 -26.73 71.28 44.49
CA GLU A 212 -27.98 72.03 44.47
C GLU A 212 -28.77 71.86 45.77
N GLU A 213 -28.83 70.66 46.35
CA GLU A 213 -29.42 70.45 47.68
C GLU A 213 -28.67 71.23 48.76
N ARG A 214 -27.33 71.27 48.70
CA ARG A 214 -26.53 72.10 49.60
C ARG A 214 -26.80 73.59 49.38
N GLU A 215 -26.90 74.06 48.15
CA GLU A 215 -27.19 75.45 47.83
C GLU A 215 -28.61 75.85 48.26
N HIS A 216 -29.61 75.01 48.02
CA HIS A 216 -30.98 75.19 48.51
C HIS A 216 -31.04 75.17 50.05
N MET A 217 -30.26 74.31 50.70
CA MET A 217 -30.12 74.31 52.17
C MET A 217 -29.44 75.60 52.67
N THR A 218 -28.45 76.13 51.97
CA THR A 218 -27.84 77.43 52.34
C THR A 218 -28.79 78.61 52.10
N HIS A 219 -29.60 78.58 51.03
CA HIS A 219 -30.58 79.61 50.74
C HIS A 219 -31.73 79.58 51.76
N THR A 220 -32.22 78.41 52.15
CA THR A 220 -33.23 78.27 53.22
C THR A 220 -32.69 78.72 54.57
N VAL A 221 -31.43 78.40 54.91
CA VAL A 221 -30.76 78.94 56.11
C VAL A 221 -30.62 80.48 56.04
N GLN A 222 -30.30 81.06 54.88
CA GLN A 222 -30.25 82.52 54.70
C GLN A 222 -31.64 83.18 54.79
N VAL A 223 -32.69 82.55 54.26
CA VAL A 223 -34.07 83.04 54.35
C VAL A 223 -34.58 82.95 55.78
N LEU A 224 -34.26 81.87 56.50
CA LEU A 224 -34.51 81.75 57.94
C LEU A 224 -33.77 82.83 58.73
N ALA A 225 -32.49 83.09 58.43
CA ALA A 225 -31.71 84.13 59.07
C ALA A 225 -32.27 85.54 58.79
N LYS A 226 -32.71 85.82 57.55
CA LYS A 226 -33.40 87.06 57.19
C LYS A 226 -34.74 87.19 57.92
N ASN A 227 -35.57 86.15 57.92
CA ASN A 227 -36.87 86.19 58.60
C ASN A 227 -36.72 86.32 60.12
N LEU A 228 -35.69 85.73 60.72
CA LEU A 228 -35.36 85.91 62.14
C LEU A 228 -34.89 87.35 62.42
N ALA A 229 -34.10 87.95 61.53
CA ALA A 229 -33.73 89.36 61.60
C ALA A 229 -34.95 90.30 61.45
N THR A 230 -35.91 89.97 60.58
CA THR A 230 -37.15 90.74 60.40
C THR A 230 -38.11 90.61 61.59
N LEU A 231 -38.18 89.42 62.21
CA LEU A 231 -38.95 89.19 63.44
C LEU A 231 -38.35 89.90 64.65
N LEU A 232 -37.01 89.94 64.76
CA LEU A 232 -36.31 90.72 65.79
C LEU A 232 -36.46 92.23 65.57
N TYR A 233 -36.54 92.69 64.32
CA TYR A 233 -36.74 94.11 63.97
C TYR A 233 -38.18 94.59 64.16
N GLN A 234 -39.19 93.73 63.97
CA GLN A 234 -40.61 94.08 64.22
C GLN A 234 -41.04 93.97 65.68
N ASN A 235 -40.40 93.11 66.49
CA ASN A 235 -40.73 92.97 67.92
C ASN A 235 -39.98 93.96 68.84
N ALA A 236 -38.95 94.66 68.36
CA ALA A 236 -38.21 95.65 69.16
C ALA A 236 -38.89 97.05 69.22
N ARG A 237 -39.95 97.31 68.44
CA ARG A 237 -40.58 98.64 68.33
C ARG A 237 -41.81 98.85 69.21
N THR A 238 -42.30 97.83 69.92
CA THR A 238 -43.47 97.95 70.82
C THR A 238 -43.34 97.10 72.08
N ALA A 239 -42.27 97.30 72.86
CA ALA A 239 -42.23 96.91 74.28
C ALA A 239 -41.08 97.59 75.04
N ILE A 240 -41.11 98.93 75.11
CA ILE A 240 -40.46 99.69 76.18
C ILE A 240 -41.59 100.46 76.88
N ILE A 241 -41.70 100.24 78.21
CA ILE A 241 -42.67 100.76 79.20
C ILE A 241 -43.76 99.73 79.59
N GLY A 242 -43.53 99.03 80.72
CA GLY A 242 -44.63 98.53 81.57
C GLY A 242 -44.40 97.19 82.28
N ALA A 243 -43.82 97.24 83.50
CA ALA A 243 -43.90 96.24 84.59
C ALA A 243 -43.22 94.86 84.38
N VAL A 244 -42.12 94.51 85.07
CA VAL A 244 -41.90 94.26 86.52
C VAL A 244 -42.26 92.83 86.96
N LEU A 245 -41.19 92.07 87.27
CA LEU A 245 -41.01 91.04 88.32
C LEU A 245 -41.79 89.70 88.28
N HIS A 246 -40.99 88.64 88.09
CA HIS A 246 -40.89 87.40 88.90
C HIS A 246 -41.55 86.06 88.48
N LEU A 247 -40.67 85.03 88.50
CA LEU A 247 -40.84 83.56 88.66
C LEU A 247 -41.47 82.77 87.48
N GLY A 248 -40.95 81.61 87.07
CA GLY A 248 -39.92 80.76 87.66
C GLY A 248 -39.50 79.58 86.77
N LEU A 249 -38.46 78.90 87.27
CA LEU A 249 -37.90 77.59 86.93
C LEU A 249 -38.82 76.56 86.24
N VAL A 250 -38.22 75.72 85.37
CA VAL A 250 -38.22 74.24 85.36
C VAL A 250 -37.66 73.79 83.98
N PHE A 251 -36.39 73.40 83.91
CA PHE A 251 -35.85 72.02 83.96
C PHE A 251 -35.76 71.33 82.58
N LYS A 252 -34.49 71.18 82.13
CA LYS A 252 -33.79 69.94 81.73
C LYS A 252 -34.47 68.88 80.84
N ASN A 253 -33.61 68.36 79.95
CA ASN A 253 -33.65 67.09 79.21
C ASN A 253 -34.56 67.16 77.97
N VAL A 254 -34.09 66.86 76.75
CA VAL A 254 -33.41 65.61 76.39
C VAL A 254 -32.26 65.85 75.41
N SER A 255 -31.15 65.23 75.78
CA SER A 255 -29.93 64.96 75.05
C SER A 255 -30.13 63.97 73.89
N ALA A 256 -29.31 64.16 72.85
CA ALA A 256 -28.81 63.12 71.91
C ALA A 256 -29.87 62.60 70.91
N THR A 257 -29.64 62.46 69.61
CA THR A 257 -28.43 62.05 68.87
C THR A 257 -28.57 62.44 67.39
N TRP A 258 -27.64 63.19 66.80
CA TRP A 258 -27.22 63.05 65.39
C TRP A 258 -25.73 63.45 65.34
N PRO A 259 -24.86 62.65 64.69
CA PRO A 259 -23.42 62.75 64.91
C PRO A 259 -22.84 63.96 64.18
N THR A 260 -22.04 64.73 64.91
CA THR A 260 -20.98 65.54 64.33
C THR A 260 -20.12 64.66 63.44
N LEU A 261 -19.88 65.11 62.21
CA LEU A 261 -18.79 64.59 61.37
C LEU A 261 -17.47 64.95 62.05
N GLU A 262 -17.07 64.12 63.01
CA GLU A 262 -15.70 64.12 63.49
C GLU A 262 -14.81 63.70 62.33
N ARG A 263 -13.76 64.50 62.12
CA ARG A 263 -12.66 64.15 61.22
C ARG A 263 -12.08 62.84 61.72
N ILE A 264 -12.36 61.73 61.04
CA ILE A 264 -11.86 60.41 61.42
C ILE A 264 -10.35 60.43 61.22
N THR A 265 -9.60 60.62 62.30
CA THR A 265 -8.17 60.39 62.32
C THR A 265 -7.95 58.96 62.82
N PHE A 266 -7.25 58.16 62.03
CA PHE A 266 -6.84 56.81 62.43
C PHE A 266 -5.47 56.90 63.08
N ASP A 267 -5.34 56.38 64.31
CA ASP A 267 -4.06 56.41 65.02
C ASP A 267 -3.03 55.42 64.42
N ASN A 268 -3.48 54.44 63.62
CA ASN A 268 -2.61 53.60 62.80
C ASN A 268 -3.28 53.16 61.48
N GLU A 269 -2.45 52.77 60.51
CA GLU A 269 -2.87 52.37 59.16
C GLU A 269 -3.76 51.11 59.11
N GLY A 270 -3.65 50.23 60.11
CA GLY A 270 -4.44 49.00 60.21
C GLY A 270 -5.93 49.25 60.49
N ASP A 271 -6.24 50.29 61.26
CA ASP A 271 -7.63 50.66 61.56
C ASP A 271 -8.31 51.35 60.36
N ALA A 272 -7.55 52.13 59.59
CA ALA A 272 -8.01 52.67 58.31
C ALA A 272 -8.32 51.55 57.31
N ARG A 273 -7.45 50.53 57.21
CA ARG A 273 -7.66 49.38 56.30
C ARG A 273 -8.87 48.53 56.70
N ARG A 274 -9.15 48.35 58.00
CA ARG A 274 -10.36 47.65 58.47
C ARG A 274 -11.64 48.44 58.18
N PHE A 275 -11.58 49.77 58.28
CA PHE A 275 -12.71 50.63 57.94
C PHE A 275 -13.00 50.60 56.42
N ILE A 276 -11.96 50.69 55.58
CA ILE A 276 -12.07 50.55 54.13
C ILE A 276 -12.62 49.16 53.75
N SER A 277 -12.12 48.09 54.39
CA SER A 277 -12.60 46.73 54.14
C SER A 277 -14.08 46.53 54.51
N LYS A 278 -14.59 47.22 55.55
CA LYS A 278 -16.04 47.23 55.88
C LYS A 278 -16.87 47.96 54.83
N ILE A 279 -16.35 49.05 54.28
CA ILE A 279 -17.01 49.79 53.18
C ILE A 279 -17.02 48.95 51.91
N GLU A 280 -15.89 48.32 51.55
CA GLU A 280 -15.80 47.40 50.40
C GLU A 280 -16.74 46.19 50.54
N ALA A 281 -16.90 45.65 51.75
CA ALA A 281 -17.86 44.57 52.01
C ALA A 281 -19.32 45.03 51.85
N HIS A 282 -19.65 46.26 52.25
CA HIS A 282 -20.99 46.84 52.02
C HIS A 282 -21.23 47.13 50.53
N VAL A 283 -20.24 47.64 49.81
CA VAL A 283 -20.36 47.93 48.37
C VAL A 283 -20.49 46.64 47.55
N ARG A 284 -19.84 45.54 47.94
CA ARG A 284 -20.01 44.23 47.29
C ARG A 284 -21.37 43.57 47.56
N ALA A 285 -22.05 43.90 48.65
CA ALA A 285 -23.37 43.33 48.97
C ALA A 285 -24.53 43.98 48.17
N ILE A 286 -24.31 45.17 47.60
CA ILE A 286 -25.30 45.92 46.81
C ILE A 286 -25.69 45.21 45.49
N PRO A 287 -24.76 44.69 44.66
CA PRO A 287 -25.14 44.01 43.42
C PRO A 287 -25.86 42.68 43.63
N GLU A 288 -25.60 41.94 44.73
CA GLU A 288 -26.33 40.69 45.02
C GLU A 288 -27.78 40.95 45.46
N ALA A 289 -28.03 42.02 46.24
CA ALA A 289 -29.38 42.43 46.61
C ALA A 289 -30.18 42.98 45.40
N ALA A 290 -29.50 43.69 44.50
CA ALA A 290 -30.09 44.22 43.26
C ALA A 290 -30.47 43.09 42.28
N LEU A 291 -29.63 42.05 42.14
CA LEU A 291 -29.89 40.90 41.28
C LEU A 291 -31.06 40.02 41.77
N VAL A 292 -31.24 39.88 43.08
CA VAL A 292 -32.39 39.16 43.66
C VAL A 292 -33.70 39.93 43.42
N SER A 293 -33.66 41.26 43.51
CA SER A 293 -34.83 42.10 43.24
C SER A 293 -35.22 42.13 41.76
N LEU A 294 -34.22 42.18 40.86
CA LEU A 294 -34.42 42.11 39.40
C LEU A 294 -34.98 40.75 38.95
N ARG A 295 -34.52 39.64 39.53
CA ARG A 295 -35.04 38.31 39.19
C ARG A 295 -36.51 38.14 39.59
N LYS A 296 -36.90 38.68 40.75
CA LYS A 296 -38.29 38.66 41.22
C LYS A 296 -39.21 39.48 40.30
N HIS A 297 -38.72 40.59 39.77
CA HIS A 297 -39.50 41.44 38.85
C HIS A 297 -39.66 40.81 37.45
N VAL A 298 -38.67 40.06 36.98
CA VAL A 298 -38.74 39.32 35.69
C VAL A 298 -39.70 38.14 35.78
N ASP A 299 -39.72 37.40 36.90
CA ASP A 299 -40.65 36.28 37.11
C ASP A 299 -42.11 36.77 37.27
N GLU A 300 -42.33 37.93 37.87
CA GLU A 300 -43.67 38.55 38.00
C GLU A 300 -44.21 39.12 36.66
N GLN A 301 -43.35 39.51 35.71
CA GLN A 301 -43.77 40.00 34.39
C GLN A 301 -43.92 38.90 33.33
N CYS A 302 -43.17 37.79 33.42
CA CYS A 302 -43.29 36.68 32.46
C CYS A 302 -44.52 35.78 32.69
N GLY A 303 -45.21 35.89 33.82
CA GLY A 303 -46.44 35.14 34.13
C GLY A 303 -47.72 35.64 33.41
N CYS A 304 -47.67 36.76 32.69
CA CYS A 304 -48.85 37.37 32.04
C CYS A 304 -48.94 37.17 30.51
N PHE A 305 -48.06 36.36 29.91
CA PHE A 305 -48.10 36.03 28.48
C PHE A 305 -48.23 34.51 28.26
N CYS A 306 -49.34 33.95 28.74
CA CYS A 306 -49.85 32.64 28.34
C CYS A 306 -51.38 32.69 28.27
N LEU A 307 -51.91 33.20 27.15
CA LEU A 307 -53.25 32.92 26.63
C LEU A 307 -53.17 32.86 25.10
#